data_AF-A0A127MC99-F1
#
_entry.id   AF-A0A127MC99-F1
#
_cell.length_a   1.000
_cell.length_b   1.000
_cell.length_c   1.000
_cell.angle_alpha   90.00
_cell.angle_beta   90.00
_cell.angle_gamma   90.00
#
_symmetry.space_group_name_H-M   'P 1'
#
loop_
_entity.id
_entity.type
_entity.pdbx_description
1 polymer ?
#
loop_
_entity_poly.entity_id
_entity_poly.type
_entity_poly.pdbx_seq_one_letter_code
_entity_poly.pdbx_strand_id
1 'polypeptide(L)'
;MALILASMPATAANVPEATQPMVESEETGKATAPKLSPIVEFWQFVQSEIAEELQEFREPVETEFRAGLVPTGEAEADWKTKGVDLRGHIESLPGGIANNALLTLGEVPSLEFYGKIPADILAGWELILAGPKAVSPSEAKGGIFVAISPNHVVFQADDEIQTGNARCMKSAVERASDYVTVYRYSATPFDPDSDASLEAEAEAIVMYNMVGGLSSPVLCSIIQREKDGHLLSLIYTPDGRPLGQMNDEKDQLQIVSRFDLYEQLNANYISVLTDDEPSSPAEAASDSS
;
A
#
# COMPACT_ATOMS: atom_id res chain seq x y z
N MET A 1 -6.71 -12.82 -49.32
CA MET A 1 -5.26 -12.48 -49.33
C MET A 1 -4.83 -12.48 -47.87
N ALA A 2 -4.04 -13.47 -47.50
CA ALA A 2 -3.73 -13.89 -46.12
C ALA A 2 -2.28 -13.54 -45.74
N LEU A 3 -2.00 -13.46 -44.42
CA LEU A 3 -0.77 -13.78 -43.65
C LEU A 3 -0.83 -12.96 -42.32
N ILE A 4 -1.26 -13.49 -41.17
CA ILE A 4 -0.61 -14.37 -40.15
C ILE A 4 0.66 -13.80 -39.51
N LEU A 5 0.61 -13.62 -38.17
CA LEU A 5 1.59 -13.91 -37.10
C LEU A 5 1.18 -13.07 -35.86
N ALA A 6 1.18 -13.51 -34.61
CA ALA A 6 1.24 -14.80 -33.94
C ALA A 6 0.86 -14.50 -32.48
N SER A 7 0.10 -15.38 -31.86
CA SER A 7 -0.05 -15.47 -30.41
C SER A 7 1.28 -15.84 -29.75
N MET A 8 1.66 -15.17 -28.68
CA MET A 8 2.45 -15.77 -27.59
C MET A 8 1.89 -15.35 -26.23
N PRO A 9 1.73 -16.29 -25.29
CA PRO A 9 1.37 -16.01 -23.91
C PRO A 9 2.56 -15.44 -23.15
N ALA A 10 2.28 -14.56 -22.19
CA ALA A 10 3.28 -14.05 -21.27
C ALA A 10 3.90 -15.21 -20.48
N THR A 11 5.22 -15.29 -20.55
CA THR A 11 6.07 -16.27 -19.90
C THR A 11 5.91 -16.19 -18.38
N ALA A 12 5.37 -17.25 -17.78
CA ALA A 12 5.59 -17.56 -16.38
C ALA A 12 7.08 -17.85 -16.16
N ALA A 13 7.59 -17.45 -15.00
CA ALA A 13 8.96 -17.72 -14.57
C ALA A 13 9.27 -19.22 -14.61
N ASN A 14 10.48 -19.53 -15.09
CA ASN A 14 11.01 -20.87 -15.31
C ASN A 14 10.91 -21.79 -14.08
N VAL A 15 10.18 -22.89 -14.22
CA VAL A 15 10.37 -24.11 -13.42
C VAL A 15 11.44 -24.96 -14.12
N PRO A 16 12.44 -25.56 -13.43
CA PRO A 16 13.44 -26.39 -14.08
C PRO A 16 12.82 -27.67 -14.66
N GLU A 17 13.10 -27.95 -15.93
CA GLU A 17 12.78 -29.22 -16.58
C GLU A 17 13.46 -30.39 -15.83
N ALA A 18 12.64 -31.27 -15.25
CA ALA A 18 13.10 -32.52 -14.69
C ALA A 18 13.50 -33.47 -15.84
N THR A 19 14.79 -33.78 -15.91
CA THR A 19 15.38 -34.84 -16.71
C THR A 19 14.56 -36.13 -16.60
N GLN A 20 13.94 -36.59 -17.69
CA GLN A 20 13.25 -37.88 -17.71
C GLN A 20 14.25 -39.04 -17.59
N PRO A 21 14.08 -40.00 -16.66
CA PRO A 21 14.59 -41.33 -16.85
C PRO A 21 13.57 -42.16 -17.65
N MET A 22 14.02 -42.76 -18.74
CA MET A 22 13.32 -43.88 -19.40
C MET A 22 13.08 -44.99 -18.36
N VAL A 23 11.81 -45.37 -18.14
CA VAL A 23 11.43 -46.69 -17.63
C VAL A 23 10.15 -47.13 -18.35
N GLU A 24 10.18 -48.38 -18.81
CA GLU A 24 9.15 -49.09 -19.56
C GLU A 24 7.83 -49.28 -18.79
N SER A 25 6.79 -49.56 -19.58
CA SER A 25 5.42 -49.96 -19.27
C SER A 25 5.21 -50.83 -18.02
N GLU A 26 4.19 -50.53 -17.19
CA GLU A 26 2.93 -51.30 -17.06
C GLU A 26 2.09 -50.87 -15.82
N GLU A 27 0.78 -51.12 -15.93
CA GLU A 27 -0.25 -51.24 -14.88
C GLU A 27 -0.84 -50.00 -14.17
N THR A 28 -2.09 -49.72 -14.59
CA THR A 28 -3.26 -49.34 -13.79
C THR A 28 -3.06 -49.08 -12.28
N GLY A 29 -2.91 -47.81 -11.94
CA GLY A 29 -3.29 -47.26 -10.65
C GLY A 29 -4.15 -46.02 -10.87
N LYS A 30 -5.30 -45.91 -10.18
CA LYS A 30 -6.04 -44.64 -10.07
C LYS A 30 -5.05 -43.60 -9.52
N ALA A 31 -4.54 -42.74 -10.39
CA ALA A 31 -3.79 -41.58 -9.96
C ALA A 31 -4.78 -40.67 -9.22
N THR A 32 -4.78 -40.72 -7.90
CA THR A 32 -5.20 -39.57 -7.09
C THR A 32 -4.42 -38.39 -7.63
N ALA A 33 -5.13 -37.37 -8.09
CA ALA A 33 -4.51 -36.11 -8.50
C ALA A 33 -3.50 -35.70 -7.42
N PRO A 34 -2.29 -35.25 -7.79
CA PRO A 34 -1.31 -34.84 -6.81
C PRO A 34 -1.97 -33.81 -5.90
N LYS A 35 -1.94 -34.05 -4.58
CA LYS A 35 -2.38 -33.04 -3.59
C LYS A 35 -1.63 -31.77 -3.93
N LEU A 36 -2.38 -30.72 -4.25
CA LEU A 36 -1.79 -29.41 -4.44
C LEU A 36 -1.14 -29.02 -3.11
N SER A 37 0.01 -28.34 -3.18
CA SER A 37 0.58 -27.76 -1.97
C SER A 37 -0.44 -26.79 -1.38
N PRO A 38 -0.58 -26.69 -0.05
CA PRO A 38 -1.46 -25.71 0.60
C PRO A 38 -1.30 -24.29 0.05
N ILE A 39 -0.09 -23.92 -0.37
CA ILE A 39 0.20 -22.64 -1.04
C ILE A 39 -0.47 -22.52 -2.41
N VAL A 40 -0.44 -23.59 -3.22
CA VAL A 40 -1.06 -23.58 -4.55
C VAL A 40 -2.58 -23.55 -4.42
N GLU A 41 -3.14 -24.25 -3.43
CA GLU A 41 -4.57 -24.16 -3.10
C GLU A 41 -4.93 -22.76 -2.58
N PHE A 42 -4.12 -22.17 -1.71
CA PHE A 42 -4.28 -20.79 -1.23
C PHE A 42 -4.22 -19.77 -2.36
N TRP A 43 -3.22 -19.81 -3.25
CA TRP A 43 -3.15 -18.85 -4.36
C TRP A 43 -4.26 -19.05 -5.38
N GLN A 44 -4.73 -20.28 -5.59
CA GLN A 44 -5.92 -20.53 -6.41
C GLN A 44 -7.17 -19.96 -5.74
N PHE A 45 -7.32 -20.14 -4.42
CA PHE A 45 -8.41 -19.57 -3.61
C PHE A 45 -8.38 -18.03 -3.61
N VAL A 46 -7.21 -17.41 -3.41
CA VAL A 46 -6.99 -15.96 -3.51
C VAL A 46 -7.30 -15.43 -4.92
N GLN A 47 -7.10 -16.24 -5.96
CA GLN A 47 -7.43 -15.84 -7.33
C GLN A 47 -8.91 -16.05 -7.68
N SER A 48 -9.60 -17.02 -7.07
CA SER A 48 -10.97 -17.39 -7.45
C SER A 48 -12.05 -16.86 -6.48
N GLU A 49 -11.86 -16.99 -5.18
CA GLU A 49 -12.88 -16.71 -4.15
C GLU A 49 -12.73 -15.27 -3.61
N ILE A 50 -11.50 -14.83 -3.35
CA ILE A 50 -11.21 -13.43 -2.99
C ILE A 50 -11.69 -12.48 -4.10
N ALA A 51 -11.68 -12.88 -5.38
CA ALA A 51 -12.23 -12.03 -6.44
C ALA A 51 -13.74 -11.74 -6.31
N GLU A 52 -14.52 -12.72 -5.82
CA GLU A 52 -15.97 -12.56 -5.61
C GLU A 52 -16.26 -11.81 -4.29
N GLU A 53 -15.61 -12.19 -3.19
CA GLU A 53 -15.77 -11.50 -1.89
C GLU A 53 -15.26 -10.05 -1.98
N LEU A 54 -14.12 -9.80 -2.64
CA LEU A 54 -13.63 -8.44 -2.88
C LEU A 54 -14.63 -7.60 -3.68
N GLN A 55 -15.41 -8.21 -4.58
CA GLN A 55 -16.41 -7.46 -5.32
C GLN A 55 -17.54 -6.96 -4.38
N GLU A 56 -17.94 -7.76 -3.40
CA GLU A 56 -18.92 -7.37 -2.38
C GLU A 56 -18.39 -6.27 -1.44
N PHE A 57 -17.12 -6.34 -1.03
CA PHE A 57 -16.48 -5.29 -0.22
C PHE A 57 -16.12 -4.03 -1.01
N ARG A 58 -15.89 -4.16 -2.32
CA ARG A 58 -15.50 -3.04 -3.19
C ARG A 58 -16.61 -2.02 -3.35
N GLU A 59 -17.87 -2.43 -3.47
CA GLU A 59 -18.98 -1.48 -3.65
C GLU A 59 -19.15 -0.51 -2.46
N PRO A 60 -19.18 -0.99 -1.20
CA PRO A 60 -19.17 -0.12 -0.02
C PRO A 60 -17.95 0.80 0.04
N VAL A 61 -16.74 0.25 -0.17
CA VAL A 61 -15.50 1.05 -0.11
C VAL A 61 -15.46 2.11 -1.22
N GLU A 62 -15.87 1.76 -2.44
CA GLU A 62 -15.99 2.70 -3.54
C GLU A 62 -17.04 3.78 -3.25
N THR A 63 -18.13 3.44 -2.56
CA THR A 63 -19.16 4.39 -2.15
C THR A 63 -18.62 5.40 -1.14
N GLU A 64 -17.97 4.93 -0.08
CA GLU A 64 -17.35 5.80 0.94
C GLU A 64 -16.24 6.66 0.33
N PHE A 65 -15.39 6.07 -0.51
CA PHE A 65 -14.35 6.80 -1.23
C PHE A 65 -14.94 7.91 -2.10
N ARG A 66 -15.99 7.62 -2.88
CA ARG A 66 -16.69 8.62 -3.69
C ARG A 66 -17.36 9.69 -2.84
N ALA A 67 -17.88 9.36 -1.66
CA ALA A 67 -18.42 10.33 -0.72
C ALA A 67 -17.34 11.28 -0.23
N GLY A 68 -16.16 10.75 0.13
CA GLY A 68 -15.00 11.55 0.53
C GLY A 68 -14.53 12.54 -0.53
N LEU A 69 -14.71 12.20 -1.82
CA LEU A 69 -14.39 13.06 -2.97
C LEU A 69 -15.41 14.18 -3.23
N VAL A 70 -16.51 14.27 -2.47
CA VAL A 70 -17.49 15.34 -2.61
C VAL A 70 -16.99 16.60 -1.89
N PRO A 71 -16.91 17.76 -2.57
CA PRO A 71 -16.55 19.02 -1.93
C PRO A 71 -17.44 19.37 -0.74
N THR A 72 -16.83 19.76 0.37
CA THR A 72 -17.54 20.14 1.60
C THR A 72 -17.76 21.64 1.73
N GLY A 73 -17.20 22.45 0.83
CA GLY A 73 -17.29 23.90 0.86
C GLY A 73 -17.03 24.58 -0.48
N GLU A 74 -17.13 25.91 -0.46
CA GLU A 74 -16.87 26.76 -1.61
C GLU A 74 -15.39 26.81 -1.98
N ALA A 75 -15.09 27.23 -3.21
CA ALA A 75 -13.72 27.39 -3.66
C ALA A 75 -13.03 28.52 -2.91
N GLU A 76 -11.90 28.20 -2.27
CA GLU A 76 -11.07 29.17 -1.57
C GLU A 76 -10.07 29.79 -2.56
N ALA A 77 -9.85 31.11 -2.54
CA ALA A 77 -9.00 31.75 -3.55
C ALA A 77 -7.49 31.55 -3.31
N ASP A 78 -7.09 31.40 -2.06
CA ASP A 78 -5.70 31.37 -1.58
C ASP A 78 -5.25 29.98 -1.10
N TRP A 79 -6.04 28.94 -1.38
CA TRP A 79 -5.77 27.57 -0.93
C TRP A 79 -4.38 27.07 -1.31
N LYS A 80 -3.87 27.47 -2.49
CA LYS A 80 -2.54 27.09 -3.00
C LYS A 80 -1.40 27.66 -2.17
N THR A 81 -1.63 28.73 -1.40
CA THR A 81 -0.58 29.47 -0.69
C THR A 81 -0.72 29.44 0.82
N LYS A 82 -1.87 29.00 1.36
CA LYS A 82 -2.13 28.99 2.81
C LYS A 82 -1.35 27.92 3.57
N GLY A 83 -0.91 26.87 2.89
CA GLY A 83 -0.07 25.81 3.47
C GLY A 83 1.37 26.27 3.72
N VAL A 84 2.11 25.49 4.49
CA VAL A 84 3.56 25.65 4.68
C VAL A 84 4.28 25.26 3.39
N ASP A 85 5.34 25.99 3.03
CA ASP A 85 6.33 25.50 2.06
C ASP A 85 7.12 24.34 2.71
N LEU A 86 6.50 23.17 2.67
CA LEU A 86 7.01 21.99 3.36
C LEU A 86 8.32 21.52 2.75
N ARG A 87 8.42 21.53 1.41
CA ARG A 87 9.65 21.14 0.72
C ARG A 87 10.79 22.06 1.09
N GLY A 88 10.59 23.38 1.03
CA GLY A 88 11.60 24.35 1.46
C GLY A 88 11.96 24.19 2.94
N HIS A 89 10.98 23.86 3.79
CA HIS A 89 11.23 23.58 5.20
C HIS A 89 12.09 22.32 5.40
N ILE A 90 11.74 21.19 4.78
CA ILE A 90 12.51 19.94 4.83
C ILE A 90 13.93 20.14 4.27
N GLU A 91 14.08 20.89 3.17
CA GLU A 91 15.39 21.24 2.59
C GLU A 91 16.26 22.06 3.56
N SER A 92 15.65 22.87 4.44
CA SER A 92 16.38 23.66 5.44
C SER A 92 16.86 22.87 6.67
N LEU A 93 16.34 21.66 6.88
CA LEU A 93 16.72 20.81 8.02
C LEU A 93 18.07 20.12 7.76
N PRO A 94 18.84 19.76 8.80
CA PRO A 94 20.07 18.99 8.64
C PRO A 94 19.85 17.71 7.82
N GLY A 95 20.64 17.55 6.75
CA GLY A 95 20.52 16.43 5.81
C GLY A 95 19.51 16.60 4.67
N GLY A 96 18.70 17.67 4.69
CA GLY A 96 17.76 18.03 3.61
C GLY A 96 16.76 16.92 3.26
N ILE A 97 16.22 16.97 2.04
CA ILE A 97 15.20 16.03 1.52
C ILE A 97 15.65 14.56 1.44
N ALA A 98 16.96 14.28 1.50
CA ALA A 98 17.45 12.91 1.46
C ALA A 98 17.33 12.20 2.82
N ASN A 99 17.32 12.97 3.91
CA ASN A 99 17.36 12.45 5.28
C ASN A 99 16.11 12.78 6.09
N ASN A 100 15.16 13.52 5.52
CA ASN A 100 13.97 14.02 6.19
C ASN A 100 12.72 13.63 5.38
N ALA A 101 11.68 13.16 6.06
CA ALA A 101 10.44 12.63 5.49
C ALA A 101 9.27 12.97 6.42
N LEU A 102 8.04 12.83 5.93
CA LEU A 102 6.84 12.97 6.76
C LEU A 102 6.29 11.60 7.15
N LEU A 103 6.10 11.37 8.45
CA LEU A 103 5.45 10.18 8.99
C LEU A 103 4.02 10.55 9.46
N THR A 104 3.01 9.78 9.03
CA THR A 104 1.68 9.79 9.66
C THR A 104 1.71 8.98 10.96
N LEU A 105 1.08 9.53 12.00
CA LEU A 105 0.94 8.89 13.32
C LEU A 105 -0.42 8.21 13.53
N GLY A 106 -1.14 7.93 12.43
CA GLY A 106 -2.44 7.27 12.45
C GLY A 106 -2.38 5.75 12.64
N GLU A 107 -3.55 5.10 12.55
CA GLU A 107 -3.71 3.63 12.69
C GLU A 107 -2.92 2.86 11.62
N VAL A 108 -2.91 3.41 10.40
CA VAL A 108 -2.14 2.89 9.26
C VAL A 108 -1.03 3.89 8.94
N PRO A 109 0.18 3.70 9.49
CA PRO A 109 1.27 4.64 9.30
C PRO A 109 1.79 4.63 7.86
N SER A 110 2.19 5.81 7.41
CA SER A 110 2.74 6.07 6.08
C SER A 110 3.91 7.04 6.19
N LEU A 111 4.90 6.87 5.32
CA LEU A 111 6.13 7.64 5.28
C LEU A 111 6.32 8.23 3.88
N GLU A 112 6.24 9.55 3.78
CA GLU A 112 6.28 10.30 2.54
C GLU A 112 7.63 10.99 2.32
N PHE A 113 8.19 10.78 1.11
CA PHE A 113 9.48 11.31 0.67
C PHE A 113 9.30 12.39 -0.40
N TYR A 114 10.11 13.45 -0.29
CA TYR A 114 10.04 14.64 -1.16
C TYR A 114 11.21 14.73 -2.16
N GLY A 115 12.12 13.76 -2.11
CA GLY A 115 13.36 13.72 -2.85
C GLY A 115 13.67 12.35 -3.40
N LYS A 116 14.83 12.21 -4.05
CA LYS A 116 15.31 10.91 -4.50
C LYS A 116 15.40 9.97 -3.30
N ILE A 117 14.70 8.85 -3.37
CA ILE A 117 14.63 7.90 -2.27
C ILE A 117 15.96 7.12 -2.23
N PRO A 118 16.68 7.14 -1.09
CA PRO A 118 17.91 6.37 -0.93
C PRO A 118 17.64 4.86 -1.07
N ALA A 119 18.50 4.14 -1.80
CA ALA A 119 18.28 2.71 -2.06
C ALA A 119 18.45 1.83 -0.80
N ASP A 120 19.23 2.30 0.17
CA ASP A 120 19.49 1.63 1.44
C ASP A 120 18.27 1.60 2.37
N ILE A 121 17.27 2.46 2.14
CA ILE A 121 16.01 2.40 2.90
C ILE A 121 15.26 1.08 2.69
N LEU A 122 15.53 0.40 1.56
CA LEU A 122 14.95 -0.90 1.20
C LEU A 122 15.94 -2.05 1.38
N ALA A 123 17.07 -1.85 2.06
CA ALA A 123 18.11 -2.88 2.20
C ALA A 123 17.60 -4.19 2.86
N GLY A 124 16.52 -4.11 3.64
CA GLY A 124 15.86 -5.25 4.27
C GLY A 124 14.54 -5.67 3.63
N TRP A 125 14.20 -5.20 2.43
CA TRP A 125 12.90 -5.42 1.81
C TRP A 125 13.02 -6.18 0.48
N GLU A 126 12.15 -7.17 0.28
CA GLU A 126 12.06 -7.98 -0.93
C GLU A 126 10.85 -7.55 -1.76
N LEU A 127 11.05 -7.43 -3.08
CA LEU A 127 9.97 -7.14 -4.01
C LEU A 127 9.06 -8.37 -4.16
N ILE A 128 7.75 -8.16 -3.98
CA ILE A 128 6.72 -9.19 -4.20
C ILE A 128 6.02 -8.98 -5.52
N LEU A 129 5.51 -7.77 -5.75
CA LEU A 129 4.73 -7.43 -6.93
C LEU A 129 4.96 -5.98 -7.31
N ALA A 130 4.95 -5.69 -8.61
CA ALA A 130 4.96 -4.33 -9.13
C ALA A 130 3.89 -4.19 -10.20
N GLY A 131 3.10 -3.12 -10.13
CA GLY A 131 2.17 -2.74 -11.17
C GLY A 131 2.88 -2.42 -12.50
N PRO A 132 2.19 -2.54 -13.65
CA PRO A 132 2.78 -2.32 -14.98
C PRO A 132 3.31 -0.89 -15.23
N LYS A 133 2.88 0.10 -14.42
CA LYS A 133 3.35 1.50 -14.48
C LYS A 133 4.14 1.89 -13.23
N ALA A 134 4.41 0.95 -12.33
CA ALA A 134 5.19 1.21 -11.14
C ALA A 134 6.64 1.52 -11.51
N VAL A 135 7.26 2.40 -10.73
CA VAL A 135 8.68 2.78 -10.88
C VAL A 135 9.45 2.31 -9.66
N SER A 136 10.74 2.02 -9.82
CA SER A 136 11.53 1.65 -8.66
C SER A 136 11.69 2.86 -7.71
N PRO A 137 11.69 2.64 -6.39
CA PRO A 137 11.92 3.71 -5.41
C PRO A 137 13.21 4.50 -5.68
N SER A 138 14.27 3.81 -6.13
CA SER A 138 15.56 4.45 -6.45
C SER A 138 15.52 5.39 -7.67
N GLU A 139 14.52 5.25 -8.53
CA GLU A 139 14.28 6.10 -9.70
C GLU A 139 13.26 7.21 -9.40
N ALA A 140 12.46 7.04 -8.35
CA ALA A 140 11.45 8.00 -7.94
C ALA A 140 12.09 9.26 -7.32
N LYS A 141 11.47 10.41 -7.57
CA LYS A 141 11.85 11.71 -6.98
C LYS A 141 11.11 12.02 -5.68
N GLY A 142 10.22 11.13 -5.27
CA GLY A 142 9.33 11.19 -4.13
C GLY A 142 8.40 9.99 -4.17
N GLY A 143 7.69 9.76 -3.08
CA GLY A 143 6.74 8.65 -2.97
C GLY A 143 6.34 8.42 -1.53
N ILE A 144 5.31 7.59 -1.37
CA ILE A 144 4.74 7.25 -0.07
C ILE A 144 4.90 5.75 0.13
N PHE A 145 5.47 5.36 1.28
CA PHE A 145 5.38 4.00 1.79
C PHE A 145 4.23 3.93 2.79
N VAL A 146 3.38 2.92 2.69
CA VAL A 146 2.28 2.68 3.62
C VAL A 146 2.45 1.29 4.23
N ALA A 147 2.40 1.20 5.56
CA ALA A 147 2.33 -0.09 6.25
C ALA A 147 0.97 -0.72 5.97
N ILE A 148 0.95 -1.96 5.51
CA ILE A 148 -0.30 -2.69 5.28
C ILE A 148 -0.38 -3.95 6.12
N SER A 149 0.77 -4.45 6.58
CA SER A 149 0.88 -5.39 7.68
C SER A 149 2.23 -5.18 8.37
N PRO A 150 2.51 -5.82 9.53
CA PRO A 150 3.79 -5.69 10.21
C PRO A 150 5.01 -6.06 9.35
N ASN A 151 4.80 -6.81 8.26
CA ASN A 151 5.88 -7.26 7.38
C ASN A 151 5.71 -6.81 5.93
N HIS A 152 4.68 -6.04 5.61
CA HIS A 152 4.38 -5.63 4.23
C HIS A 152 4.21 -4.13 4.13
N VAL A 153 4.80 -3.57 3.08
CA VAL A 153 4.60 -2.18 2.71
C VAL A 153 4.22 -2.05 1.26
N VAL A 154 3.38 -1.07 1.01
CA VAL A 154 3.03 -0.61 -0.33
C VAL A 154 3.80 0.67 -0.60
N PHE A 155 4.46 0.74 -1.76
CA PHE A 155 5.11 1.94 -2.26
C PHE A 155 4.33 2.50 -3.43
N GLN A 156 3.88 3.74 -3.30
CA GLN A 156 3.31 4.53 -4.38
C GLN A 156 4.28 5.64 -4.75
N ALA A 157 4.73 5.67 -6.00
CA ALA A 157 5.58 6.74 -6.48
C ALA A 157 4.77 8.04 -6.66
N ASP A 158 5.38 9.17 -6.29
CA ASP A 158 4.75 10.47 -6.47
C ASP A 158 4.74 10.86 -7.95
N ASP A 159 3.55 11.07 -8.50
CA ASP A 159 3.36 11.76 -9.76
C ASP A 159 2.64 13.09 -9.54
N GLU A 160 3.34 14.00 -8.87
CA GLU A 160 2.78 15.28 -8.45
C GLU A 160 3.55 16.49 -9.01
N ILE A 161 2.86 17.63 -9.06
CA ILE A 161 3.38 18.96 -9.37
C ILE A 161 3.16 19.90 -8.20
N GLN A 162 4.15 20.74 -7.96
CA GLN A 162 4.04 21.83 -7.00
C GLN A 162 3.22 22.97 -7.62
N THR A 163 2.18 23.42 -6.93
CA THR A 163 1.38 24.60 -7.32
C THR A 163 1.26 25.55 -6.12
N GLY A 164 2.15 26.55 -6.07
CA GLY A 164 2.32 27.35 -4.84
C GLY A 164 2.95 26.49 -3.75
N ASN A 165 2.32 26.43 -2.58
CA ASN A 165 2.69 25.55 -1.47
C ASN A 165 1.90 24.22 -1.50
N ALA A 166 0.94 24.05 -2.42
CA ALA A 166 0.21 22.80 -2.60
C ALA A 166 0.96 21.80 -3.47
N ARG A 167 0.72 20.52 -3.20
CA ARG A 167 1.11 19.38 -4.04
C ARG A 167 -0.13 18.85 -4.74
N CYS A 168 -0.08 18.70 -6.06
CA CYS A 168 -1.21 18.21 -6.84
C CYS A 168 -0.78 17.03 -7.69
N MET A 169 -1.62 16.00 -7.79
CA MET A 169 -1.45 14.95 -8.78
C MET A 169 -1.36 15.54 -10.20
N LYS A 170 -0.49 15.02 -11.05
CA LYS A 170 -0.38 15.50 -12.44
C LYS A 170 -1.58 15.10 -13.30
N SER A 171 -2.15 13.94 -13.02
CA SER A 171 -3.28 13.38 -13.75
C SER A 171 -4.15 12.54 -12.81
N ALA A 172 -5.41 12.36 -13.21
CA ALA A 172 -6.27 11.38 -12.57
C ALA A 172 -5.67 9.98 -12.73
N VAL A 173 -5.88 9.14 -11.72
CA VAL A 173 -5.44 7.75 -11.69
C VAL A 173 -6.64 6.87 -11.99
N GLU A 174 -6.64 6.21 -13.14
CA GLU A 174 -7.73 5.30 -13.53
C GLU A 174 -7.71 4.00 -12.71
N ARG A 175 -6.51 3.52 -12.38
CA ARG A 175 -6.26 2.33 -11.54
C ARG A 175 -5.04 2.60 -10.68
N ALA A 176 -5.23 2.70 -9.37
CA ALA A 176 -4.12 2.91 -8.44
C ALA A 176 -3.13 1.74 -8.47
N SER A 177 -3.61 0.50 -8.65
CA SER A 177 -2.78 -0.72 -8.74
C SER A 177 -1.69 -0.63 -9.80
N ASP A 178 -1.91 0.11 -10.89
CA ASP A 178 -0.90 0.25 -11.94
C ASP A 178 0.41 0.89 -11.43
N TYR A 179 0.34 1.72 -10.38
CA TYR A 179 1.44 2.57 -9.92
C TYR A 179 2.10 2.12 -8.62
N VAL A 180 1.60 1.03 -8.01
CA VAL A 180 2.06 0.57 -6.70
C VAL A 180 3.01 -0.61 -6.82
N THR A 181 3.92 -0.67 -5.84
CA THR A 181 4.86 -1.78 -5.65
C THR A 181 4.69 -2.33 -4.25
N VAL A 182 4.61 -3.64 -4.11
CA VAL A 182 4.46 -4.34 -2.83
C VAL A 182 5.79 -4.95 -2.44
N TYR A 183 6.21 -4.70 -1.21
CA TYR A 183 7.42 -5.27 -0.61
C TYR A 183 7.08 -6.05 0.65
N ARG A 184 7.89 -7.06 0.94
CA ARG A 184 7.90 -7.76 2.22
C ARG A 184 9.22 -7.59 2.96
N TYR A 185 9.19 -7.63 4.28
CA TYR A 185 10.39 -7.54 5.10
C TYR A 185 11.17 -8.86 5.06
N SER A 186 12.41 -8.82 4.58
CA SER A 186 13.26 -9.99 4.34
C SER A 186 13.69 -10.73 5.60
N ALA A 187 13.69 -10.08 6.77
CA ALA A 187 14.07 -10.74 8.02
C ALA A 187 12.96 -11.64 8.57
N THR A 188 11.76 -11.55 8.02
CA THR A 188 10.64 -12.44 8.33
C THR A 188 10.68 -13.61 7.34
N PRO A 189 11.05 -14.84 7.79
CA PRO A 189 11.18 -15.97 6.89
C PRO A 189 9.82 -16.31 6.27
N PHE A 190 9.80 -16.53 4.96
CA PHE A 190 8.65 -17.15 4.33
C PHE A 190 8.59 -18.61 4.76
N ASP A 191 7.60 -18.94 5.60
CA ASP A 191 7.31 -20.31 5.96
C ASP A 191 6.11 -20.82 5.14
N PRO A 192 6.35 -21.71 4.16
CA PRO A 192 5.31 -22.27 3.31
C PRO A 192 4.26 -23.10 4.06
N ASP A 193 4.58 -23.52 5.29
CA ASP A 193 3.72 -24.34 6.14
C ASP A 193 3.02 -23.52 7.25
N SER A 194 3.26 -22.20 7.32
CA SER A 194 2.62 -21.30 8.29
C SER A 194 1.47 -20.50 7.67
N ASP A 195 0.34 -20.46 8.37
CA ASP A 195 -0.82 -19.66 7.95
C ASP A 195 -0.56 -18.15 8.14
N ALA A 196 0.16 -17.76 9.19
CA ALA A 196 0.38 -16.35 9.55
C ALA A 196 1.12 -15.52 8.48
N SER A 197 2.00 -16.14 7.69
CA SER A 197 2.67 -15.44 6.57
C SER A 197 1.75 -15.32 5.35
N LEU A 198 0.91 -16.34 5.14
CA LEU A 198 -0.06 -16.38 4.05
C LEU A 198 -1.21 -15.41 4.30
N GLU A 199 -1.77 -15.36 5.50
CA GLU A 199 -2.82 -14.40 5.90
C GLU A 199 -2.35 -12.96 5.71
N ALA A 200 -1.13 -12.62 6.16
CA ALA A 200 -0.56 -11.29 6.00
C ALA A 200 -0.26 -10.92 4.52
N GLU A 201 0.17 -11.89 3.70
CA GLU A 201 0.35 -11.71 2.26
C GLU A 201 -1.02 -11.61 1.52
N ALA A 202 -2.04 -12.34 1.96
CA ALA A 202 -3.41 -12.20 1.46
C ALA A 202 -3.97 -10.84 1.79
N GLU A 203 -3.89 -10.37 3.04
CA GLU A 203 -4.31 -9.03 3.47
C GLU A 203 -3.62 -7.95 2.63
N ALA A 204 -2.31 -8.08 2.44
CA ALA A 204 -1.54 -7.16 1.61
C ALA A 204 -2.08 -7.06 0.18
N ILE A 205 -2.43 -8.20 -0.40
CA ILE A 205 -2.93 -8.31 -1.78
C ILE A 205 -4.40 -7.90 -1.87
N VAL A 206 -5.21 -8.20 -0.86
CA VAL A 206 -6.61 -7.78 -0.72
C VAL A 206 -6.67 -6.26 -0.66
N MET A 207 -5.92 -5.63 0.24
CA MET A 207 -5.83 -4.16 0.32
C MET A 207 -5.34 -3.54 -1.00
N TYR A 208 -4.28 -4.12 -1.59
CA TYR A 208 -3.77 -3.68 -2.88
C TYR A 208 -4.83 -3.79 -3.99
N ASN A 209 -5.62 -4.85 -4.04
CA ASN A 209 -6.66 -5.02 -5.05
C ASN A 209 -7.89 -4.14 -4.78
N MET A 210 -8.31 -4.00 -3.52
CA MET A 210 -9.43 -3.15 -3.12
C MET A 210 -9.15 -1.69 -3.42
N VAL A 211 -8.05 -1.15 -2.88
CA VAL A 211 -7.68 0.26 -3.03
C VAL A 211 -7.10 0.52 -4.42
N GLY A 212 -6.31 -0.42 -4.95
CA GLY A 212 -5.72 -0.32 -6.28
C GLY A 212 -6.74 -0.36 -7.42
N GLY A 213 -7.92 -0.93 -7.18
CA GLY A 213 -9.04 -0.93 -8.11
C GLY A 213 -9.83 0.38 -8.17
N LEU A 214 -9.54 1.34 -7.28
CA LEU A 214 -10.24 2.62 -7.23
C LEU A 214 -9.59 3.62 -8.19
N SER A 215 -10.43 4.38 -8.88
CA SER A 215 -9.99 5.54 -9.64
C SER A 215 -9.95 6.77 -8.74
N SER A 216 -8.86 7.53 -8.76
CA SER A 216 -8.75 8.79 -8.02
C SER A 216 -8.72 9.98 -9.00
N PRO A 217 -9.56 11.02 -8.81
CA PRO A 217 -9.45 12.24 -9.59
C PRO A 217 -8.14 12.98 -9.28
N VAL A 218 -7.87 14.09 -9.98
CA VAL A 218 -6.76 14.96 -9.58
C VAL A 218 -7.09 15.58 -8.23
N LEU A 219 -6.31 15.24 -7.21
CA LEU A 219 -6.38 15.82 -5.88
C LEU A 219 -5.15 16.69 -5.62
N CYS A 220 -5.34 17.65 -4.73
CA CYS A 220 -4.26 18.51 -4.26
C CYS A 220 -4.24 18.53 -2.73
N SER A 221 -3.06 18.37 -2.15
CA SER A 221 -2.84 18.48 -0.70
C SER A 221 -2.07 19.75 -0.36
N ILE A 222 -2.36 20.29 0.83
CA ILE A 222 -1.51 21.27 1.50
C ILE A 222 -1.22 20.77 2.91
N ILE A 223 -0.09 21.19 3.46
CA ILE A 223 0.25 20.89 4.84
C ILE A 223 0.16 22.16 5.69
N GLN A 224 -0.56 22.11 6.81
CA GLN A 224 -0.66 23.20 7.78
C GLN A 224 0.05 22.85 9.09
N ARG A 225 0.58 23.87 9.79
CA ARG A 225 1.09 23.71 11.16
C ARG A 225 -0.04 23.88 12.15
N GLU A 226 -0.13 22.95 13.10
CA GLU A 226 -0.95 23.10 14.29
C GLU A 226 -0.21 23.84 15.41
N LYS A 227 -0.96 24.20 16.46
CA LYS A 227 -0.45 24.94 17.62
C LYS A 227 0.60 24.16 18.43
N ASP A 228 0.50 22.84 18.44
CA ASP A 228 1.38 21.96 19.23
C ASP A 228 2.63 21.49 18.45
N GLY A 229 2.82 22.01 17.23
CA GLY A 229 3.98 21.69 16.37
C GLY A 229 3.75 20.51 15.42
N HIS A 230 2.64 19.78 15.56
CA HIS A 230 2.18 18.79 14.60
C HIS A 230 1.79 19.43 13.26
N LEU A 231 1.79 18.61 12.21
CA LEU A 231 1.39 18.99 10.88
C LEU A 231 0.08 18.28 10.51
N LEU A 232 -0.78 18.94 9.73
CA LEU A 232 -2.02 18.37 9.19
C LEU A 232 -2.02 18.43 7.66
N SER A 233 -2.47 17.35 7.02
CA SER A 233 -2.75 17.34 5.59
C SER A 233 -4.19 17.76 5.33
N LEU A 234 -4.38 18.71 4.43
CA LEU A 234 -5.69 19.12 3.95
C LEU A 234 -5.78 18.90 2.45
N ILE A 235 -6.86 18.26 2.02
CA ILE A 235 -7.10 17.86 0.64
C ILE A 235 -8.12 18.79 -0.03
N TYR A 236 -7.84 19.10 -1.30
CA TYR A 236 -8.57 20.02 -2.15
C TYR A 236 -8.78 19.42 -3.53
N THR A 237 -9.88 19.80 -4.16
CA THR A 237 -10.02 19.70 -5.62
C THR A 237 -9.08 20.70 -6.32
N PRO A 238 -8.79 20.52 -7.63
CA PRO A 238 -7.85 21.41 -8.35
C PRO A 238 -8.31 22.87 -8.47
N ASP A 239 -9.62 23.13 -8.34
CA ASP A 239 -10.22 24.45 -8.32
C ASP A 239 -10.31 25.07 -6.91
N GLY A 240 -9.85 24.36 -5.87
CA GLY A 240 -9.71 24.92 -4.53
C GLY A 240 -10.89 24.70 -3.59
N ARG A 241 -11.76 23.73 -3.88
CA ARG A 241 -12.82 23.34 -2.94
C ARG A 241 -12.28 22.29 -1.96
N PRO A 242 -12.53 22.42 -0.66
CA PRO A 242 -12.03 21.48 0.34
C PRO A 242 -12.73 20.12 0.25
N LEU A 243 -11.97 19.07 0.52
CA LEU A 243 -12.45 17.70 0.67
C LEU A 243 -12.36 17.29 2.14
N GLY A 244 -13.16 17.95 2.98
CA GLY A 244 -13.06 17.82 4.44
C GLY A 244 -13.24 16.40 4.98
N GLN A 245 -13.94 15.52 4.26
CA GLN A 245 -14.11 14.12 4.63
C GLN A 245 -12.85 13.26 4.38
N MET A 246 -11.89 13.75 3.60
CA MET A 246 -10.58 13.11 3.39
C MET A 246 -9.51 13.67 4.32
N ASN A 247 -9.85 14.65 5.16
CA ASN A 247 -8.94 15.19 6.15
C ASN A 247 -9.22 14.48 7.47
N ASP A 248 -8.31 13.63 7.93
CA ASP A 248 -8.40 13.13 9.29
C ASP A 248 -7.67 14.09 10.24
N GLU A 249 -8.43 14.80 11.06
CA GLU A 249 -7.89 15.70 12.11
C GLU A 249 -7.07 14.92 13.16
N LYS A 250 -7.16 13.58 13.18
CA LYS A 250 -6.36 12.70 14.05
C LYS A 250 -5.06 12.23 13.40
N ASP A 251 -4.92 12.33 12.07
CA ASP A 251 -3.70 11.96 11.35
C ASP A 251 -2.66 13.07 11.47
N GLN A 252 -2.06 13.15 12.66
CA GLN A 252 -0.94 14.03 12.92
C GLN A 252 0.27 13.58 12.11
N LEU A 253 0.88 14.54 11.44
CA LEU A 253 2.10 14.36 10.68
C LEU A 253 3.29 14.91 11.47
N GLN A 254 4.40 14.18 11.43
CA GLN A 254 5.67 14.63 11.98
C GLN A 254 6.79 14.53 10.95
N ILE A 255 7.74 15.47 11.01
CA ILE A 255 8.98 15.35 10.26
C ILE A 255 9.92 14.43 11.05
N VAL A 256 10.30 13.33 10.43
CA VAL A 256 11.24 12.35 10.97
C VAL A 256 12.57 12.42 10.21
N SER A 257 13.63 11.91 10.83
CA SER A 257 14.96 11.81 10.20
C SER A 257 15.60 10.45 10.49
N ARG A 258 16.54 10.02 9.63
CA ARG A 258 17.28 8.73 9.75
C ARG A 258 16.35 7.53 9.87
N PHE A 259 15.69 7.22 8.75
CA PHE A 259 14.64 6.19 8.70
C PHE A 259 15.22 4.79 8.74
N ASP A 260 14.76 4.00 9.70
CA ASP A 260 14.58 2.57 9.51
C ASP A 260 13.11 2.39 9.09
N LEU A 261 12.88 1.98 7.84
CA LEU A 261 11.52 1.90 7.28
C LEU A 261 10.64 0.95 8.09
N TYR A 262 11.19 -0.18 8.54
CA TYR A 262 10.45 -1.16 9.31
C TYR A 262 10.11 -0.61 10.70
N GLU A 263 11.07 -0.05 11.43
CA GLU A 263 10.79 0.51 12.76
C GLU A 263 9.79 1.67 12.70
N GLN A 264 9.93 2.58 11.74
CA GLN A 264 9.08 3.77 11.63
C GLN A 264 7.63 3.43 11.28
N LEU A 265 7.43 2.46 10.38
CA LEU A 265 6.10 2.08 9.92
C LEU A 265 5.45 1.04 10.81
N ASN A 266 6.19 0.20 11.54
CA ASN A 266 5.55 -0.85 12.36
C ASN A 266 5.37 -0.49 13.83
N ALA A 267 6.02 0.56 14.34
CA ALA A 267 5.89 0.95 15.74
C ALA A 267 4.44 1.23 16.17
N ASN A 268 3.57 1.62 15.23
CA ASN A 268 2.19 2.04 15.50
C ASN A 268 1.14 1.27 14.68
N TYR A 269 1.52 0.19 13.98
CA TYR A 269 0.57 -0.54 13.15
C TYR A 269 -0.49 -1.26 14.01
N ILE A 270 -1.76 -1.02 13.70
CA ILE A 270 -2.90 -1.75 14.26
C ILE A 270 -3.60 -2.44 13.09
N SER A 271 -3.78 -3.77 13.18
CA SER A 271 -4.50 -4.52 12.15
C SER A 271 -5.94 -4.02 12.05
N VAL A 272 -6.36 -3.66 10.85
CA VAL A 272 -7.72 -3.16 10.57
C VAL A 272 -8.68 -4.31 10.22
N LEU A 273 -8.14 -5.49 9.92
CA LEU A 273 -8.91 -6.65 9.44
C LEU A 273 -9.06 -7.78 10.46
N THR A 274 -8.30 -7.74 11.56
CA THR A 274 -8.56 -8.61 12.71
C THR A 274 -9.30 -7.82 13.77
N ASP A 275 -10.62 -8.04 13.87
CA ASP A 275 -11.34 -7.83 15.12
C ASP A 275 -10.63 -8.68 16.18
N ASP A 276 -9.74 -8.06 16.97
CA ASP A 276 -9.48 -8.57 18.31
C ASP A 276 -10.81 -8.43 19.05
N GLU A 277 -11.59 -9.52 19.08
CA GLU A 277 -12.62 -9.72 20.08
C GLU A 277 -12.04 -9.20 21.40
N PRO A 278 -12.64 -8.16 22.03
CA PRO A 278 -12.10 -7.67 23.28
C PRO A 278 -12.17 -8.83 24.26
N SER A 279 -11.01 -9.39 24.58
CA SER A 279 -10.85 -10.44 25.56
C SER A 279 -11.58 -9.98 26.83
N SER A 280 -12.78 -10.53 27.03
CA SER A 280 -13.57 -10.23 28.22
C SER A 280 -12.68 -10.56 29.42
N PRO A 281 -12.54 -9.65 30.39
CA PRO A 281 -11.80 -9.99 31.59
C PRO A 281 -12.53 -11.17 32.21
N ALA A 282 -11.83 -12.30 32.31
CA ALA A 282 -12.33 -13.49 32.98
C ALA A 282 -12.87 -13.06 34.35
N GLU A 283 -14.19 -13.11 34.52
CA GLU A 283 -14.80 -13.04 35.83
C GLU A 283 -14.14 -14.13 36.67
N ALA A 284 -13.30 -13.70 37.60
CA ALA A 284 -12.83 -14.54 38.67
C ALA A 284 -14.09 -15.00 39.40
N ALA A 285 -14.47 -16.27 39.20
CA ALA A 285 -15.42 -16.96 40.04
C ALA A 285 -14.86 -16.92 41.47
N SER A 286 -15.32 -15.94 42.24
CA SER A 286 -15.17 -15.93 43.68
C SER A 286 -16.09 -17.02 44.22
N ASP A 287 -15.54 -18.22 44.33
CA ASP A 287 -16.05 -19.23 45.25
C ASP A 287 -15.75 -18.72 46.67
N SER A 288 -16.77 -18.21 47.35
CA SER A 288 -16.72 -17.96 48.78
C SER A 288 -17.77 -18.83 49.47
N SER A 289 -17.23 -19.69 50.34
CA SER A 289 -17.89 -20.65 51.22
C SER A 289 -19.01 -20.10 52.10
#